data_AF-A0A836XCL8-F1
#
_entry.id   AF-A0A836XCL8-F1
#
_cell.length_a   1.000
_cell.length_b   1.000
_cell.length_c   1.000
_cell.angle_alpha   90.00
_cell.angle_beta   90.00
_cell.angle_gamma   90.00
#
_symmetry.space_group_name_H-M   'P 1'
#
loop_
_entity.id
_entity.type
_entity.pdbx_description
1 polymer ?
#
loop_
_entity_poly.entity_id
_entity_poly.type
_entity_poly.pdbx_seq_one_letter_code
_entity_poly.pdbx_strand_id
1 'polypeptide(L)' 'MTVILVGAIRLYQTILSPLVPAHCRFQPTCSAYAVEAI' A
#
# COMPACT_ATOMS: atom_id res chain seq x y z
N MET A 1 -4.73 5.17 -16.48
CA MET A 1 -5.47 3.87 -16.47
C MET A 1 -5.17 3.04 -15.21
N THR A 2 -4.30 3.50 -14.29
CA THR A 2 -3.80 2.78 -13.10
C THR A 2 -4.39 3.24 -11.77
N VAL A 3 -5.29 4.24 -11.79
CA VAL A 3 -5.95 4.79 -10.59
C VAL A 3 -6.81 3.77 -9.83
N ILE A 4 -7.30 2.74 -10.52
CA ILE A 4 -8.11 1.67 -9.91
C ILE A 4 -7.25 0.80 -8.99
N LEU A 5 -6.04 0.43 -9.43
CA LEU A 5 -5.11 -0.36 -8.62
C LEU A 5 -4.58 0.46 -7.45
N VAL A 6 -4.21 1.72 -7.67
CA VAL A 6 -3.76 2.61 -6.59
C VAL A 6 -4.88 2.85 -5.56
N GLY A 7 -6.13 2.97 -6.01
CA GLY A 7 -7.30 3.06 -5.13
C GLY A 7 -7.53 1.80 -4.30
N ALA A 8 -7.40 0.61 -4.90
CA ALA A 8 -7.51 -0.66 -4.20
C ALA A 8 -6.38 -0.85 -3.16
N ILE A 9 -5.15 -0.46 -3.51
CA ILE A 9 -3.99 -0.49 -2.62
C ILE A 9 -4.17 0.46 -1.43
N ARG A 10 -4.70 1.67 -1.67
CA ARG A 10 -5.00 2.62 -0.60
C ARG A 10 -6.13 2.15 0.31
N LEU A 11 -7.18 1.55 -0.25
CA LEU A 11 -8.28 0.96 0.51
C LEU A 11 -7.79 -0.22 1.38
N TYR A 12 -6.92 -1.04 0.82
CA TYR A 12 -6.24 -2.12 1.53
C TYR A 12 -5.37 -1.56 2.66
N GLN A 13 -4.61 -0.48 2.43
CA GLN A 13 -3.86 0.22 3.48
C GLN A 13 -4.77 0.76 4.57
N THR A 14 -5.87 1.46 4.28
CA THR A 14 -6.73 2.01 5.36
C THR A 14 -7.45 0.93 6.16
N ILE A 15 -7.83 -0.20 5.53
CA ILE A 15 -8.54 -1.29 6.22
C ILE A 15 -7.56 -2.21 6.97
N LEU A 16 -6.39 -2.52 6.40
CA LEU A 16 -5.41 -3.41 7.03
C LEU A 16 -4.34 -2.71 7.86
N SER A 17 -4.03 -1.42 7.64
CA SER A 17 -3.08 -0.68 8.48
C SER A 17 -3.43 -0.65 9.97
N PRO A 18 -4.70 -0.66 10.43
CA PRO A 18 -5.00 -0.79 11.86
C PRO A 18 -4.91 -2.24 12.35
N LEU A 19 -4.93 -3.23 11.46
CA LEU A 19 -4.98 -4.66 11.81
C LEU A 19 -3.62 -5.35 11.70
N VAL A 20 -2.72 -4.81 10.88
CA VAL A 20 -1.39 -5.37 10.62
C VAL A 20 -0.36 -4.43 11.26
N PRO A 21 0.40 -4.89 12.28
CA PRO A 21 1.50 -4.10 12.79
C PRO A 21 2.47 -3.78 11.65
N ALA A 22 2.92 -2.53 11.55
CA ALA A 22 3.78 -2.06 10.47
C ALA A 22 5.13 -2.80 10.48
N HIS A 23 5.19 -3.96 9.84
CA HIS A 23 6.38 -4.80 9.71
C HIS A 23 7.28 -4.40 8.53
N CYS A 24 6.94 -3.33 7.81
CA CYS A 24 7.77 -2.82 6.73
C CYS A 24 9.06 -2.22 7.30
N ARG A 25 10.11 -3.04 7.35
CA ARG A 25 11.47 -2.66 7.73
C ARG A 25 12.12 -1.71 6.70
N PHE A 26 11.62 -1.68 5.47
CA PHE A 26 12.09 -0.82 4.39
C PHE A 26 11.10 0.32 4.16
N GLN A 27 11.63 1.54 4.12
CA GLN A 27 10.91 2.76 3.73
C GLN A 27 11.39 3.14 2.32
N PRO A 28 10.50 3.37 1.34
CA PRO A 28 9.04 3.34 1.44
C PRO A 28 8.47 1.91 1.51
N THR A 29 7.24 1.76 2.03
CA THR A 29 6.60 0.44 2.24
C THR A 29 6.46 -0.35 0.93
N CYS A 30 6.36 -1.68 1.00
CA CYS A 30 6.10 -2.52 -0.18
C CYS A 30 4.88 -2.05 -0.99
N SER A 31 3.87 -1.53 -0.30
CA SER A 31 2.69 -0.96 -0.92
C SER A 31 2.95 0.38 -1.64
N ALA A 32 3.88 1.20 -1.14
CA ALA A 32 4.28 2.44 -1.80
C ALA A 32 5.15 2.14 -3.03
N TYR A 33 6.07 1.17 -2.94
CA TYR A 33 6.80 0.66 -4.12
C TYR A 33 5.87 0.09 -5.17
N ALA A 34 4.82 -0.65 -4.77
CA ALA A 34 3.83 -1.15 -5.71
C ALA A 34 3.08 -0.03 -6.42
N VAL A 35 2.83 1.10 -5.74
CA VAL A 35 2.22 2.29 -6.36
C VAL A 35 3.21 3.05 -7.26
N GLU A 36 4.50 3.10 -6.92
CA GLU A 36 5.54 3.71 -7.77
C GLU A 36 5.90 2.86 -8.99
N ALA A 37 5.77 1.53 -8.90
CA ALA A 37 6.05 0.59 -9.98
C ALA A 37 4.89 0.43 -10.98
N ILE A 38 3.69 0.92 -10.63
CA ILE A 38 2.47 0.91 -11.44
C ILE A 38 2.30 2.25 -12.16
#